data_AF-A0A962QSC1-F1
#
_entry.id   AF-A0A962QSC1-F1
#
_cell.length_a   1.000
_cell.length_b   1.000
_cell.length_c   1.000
_cell.angle_alpha   90.00
_cell.angle_beta   90.00
_cell.angle_gamma   90.00
#
_symmetry.space_group_name_H-M   'P 1'
#
loop_
_entity.id
_entity.type
_entity.pdbx_description
1 polymer ?
#
loop_
_entity_poly.entity_id
_entity_poly.type
_entity_poly.pdbx_seq_one_letter_code
_entity_poly.pdbx_strand_id
1 'polypeptide(L)'
;AEVRGHWGQYAKLQVDKQDVNITEIKPVGAYAIKIFFDDGHNSGLYDWGFLYDLGRKQSIHWNDYLQRLAEAGHTRKAPAWQTTDSATD
;
A
#
# COMPACT_ATOMS: atom_id res chain seq x y z
N ALA A 1 -2.72 -3.86 -14.31
CA ALA A 1 -3.20 -5.24 -14.13
C ALA A 1 -2.00 -6.05 -13.68
N GLU A 2 -2.24 -7.10 -12.89
CA GLU A 2 -1.26 -8.10 -12.42
C GLU A 2 -0.18 -7.58 -11.45
N VAL A 3 -0.58 -7.46 -10.18
CA VAL A 3 0.32 -7.63 -9.03
C VAL A 3 -0.24 -8.73 -8.11
N ARG A 4 -0.67 -9.84 -8.73
CA ARG A 4 -0.89 -11.11 -8.03
C ARG A 4 -0.01 -12.18 -8.67
N GLY A 5 1.29 -11.94 -8.61
CA GLY A 5 2.25 -13.02 -8.41
C GLY A 5 2.44 -13.16 -6.91
N HIS A 6 2.47 -14.39 -6.41
CA HIS A 6 2.78 -14.76 -5.03
C HIS A 6 3.73 -13.79 -4.32
N TRP A 7 3.48 -13.56 -3.02
CA TRP A 7 4.45 -13.00 -2.08
C TRP A 7 5.78 -13.76 -2.19
N GLY A 8 6.63 -13.28 -3.08
CA GLY A 8 7.83 -13.94 -3.55
C GLY A 8 8.77 -12.93 -4.16
N GLN A 9 9.96 -13.41 -4.50
CA GLN A 9 11.17 -12.69 -4.93
C GLN A 9 10.98 -11.69 -6.12
N TYR A 10 9.77 -11.59 -6.69
CA TYR A 10 9.45 -10.77 -7.86
C TYR A 10 8.54 -9.56 -7.57
N ALA A 11 8.07 -9.38 -6.32
CA ALA A 11 7.33 -8.18 -5.95
C ALA A 11 8.29 -6.97 -5.93
N LYS A 12 8.17 -6.09 -6.92
CA LYS A 12 8.95 -4.84 -7.01
C LYS A 12 8.71 -4.03 -5.73
N LEU A 13 9.79 -3.74 -5.01
CA LEU A 13 9.76 -2.85 -3.84
C LEU A 13 9.24 -1.48 -4.30
N GLN A 14 8.20 -1.00 -3.64
CA GLN A 14 7.63 0.32 -3.92
C GLN A 14 8.36 1.35 -3.06
N VAL A 15 8.82 2.43 -3.69
CA VAL A 15 9.51 3.55 -3.03
C VAL A 15 8.78 4.84 -3.37
N ASP A 16 8.91 5.86 -2.51
CA ASP A 16 8.35 7.21 -2.74
C ASP A 16 6.82 7.26 -2.95
N LYS A 17 6.09 6.32 -2.34
CA LYS A 17 4.61 6.22 -2.39
C LYS A 17 3.94 6.66 -1.09
N GLN A 18 4.61 7.42 -0.23
CA GLN A 18 4.03 7.87 1.04
C GLN A 18 2.83 8.81 0.84
N ASP A 19 2.78 9.55 -0.26
CA ASP A 19 1.74 10.54 -0.55
C ASP A 19 0.57 9.99 -1.38
N VAL A 20 0.61 8.70 -1.76
CA VAL A 20 -0.48 8.07 -2.52
C VAL A 20 -1.74 7.97 -1.68
N ASN A 21 -2.87 8.38 -2.26
CA ASN A 21 -4.18 8.28 -1.64
C ASN A 21 -5.16 7.44 -2.46
N ILE A 22 -6.24 7.05 -1.80
CA ILE A 22 -7.38 6.38 -2.42
C ILE A 22 -8.34 7.45 -2.94
N THR A 23 -8.65 7.42 -4.23
CA THR A 23 -9.61 8.34 -4.84
C THR A 23 -11.01 7.75 -4.91
N GLU A 24 -11.12 6.42 -5.02
CA GLU A 24 -12.40 5.74 -5.18
C GLU A 24 -12.30 4.27 -4.70
N ILE A 25 -13.40 3.73 -4.19
CA ILE A 25 -13.56 2.31 -3.90
C ILE A 25 -14.86 1.84 -4.54
N LYS A 26 -14.80 0.76 -5.33
CA LYS A 26 -15.98 0.15 -5.97
C LYS A 26 -16.16 -1.30 -5.54
N PRO A 27 -17.37 -1.73 -5.16
CA PRO A 27 -17.65 -3.14 -4.92
C PRO A 27 -17.57 -3.94 -6.22
N VAL A 28 -17.11 -5.18 -6.13
CA VAL A 28 -17.11 -6.15 -7.23
C VAL A 28 -17.85 -7.40 -6.77
N GLY A 29 -19.12 -7.46 -7.17
CA GLY A 29 -20.05 -8.45 -6.62
C GLY A 29 -20.10 -8.39 -5.09
N ALA A 30 -20.21 -9.55 -4.46
CA ALA A 30 -20.19 -9.68 -3.00
C ALA A 30 -18.83 -10.13 -2.42
N TYR A 31 -17.79 -10.29 -3.26
CA TYR A 31 -16.58 -11.02 -2.87
C TYR A 31 -15.30 -10.17 -2.83
N ALA A 32 -15.32 -8.97 -3.41
CA ALA A 32 -14.15 -8.11 -3.48
C ALA A 32 -14.50 -6.62 -3.63
N ILE A 33 -13.48 -5.79 -3.45
CA ILE A 33 -13.49 -4.37 -3.83
C ILE A 33 -12.37 -4.08 -4.83
N LYS A 34 -12.60 -3.05 -5.64
CA LYS A 34 -11.59 -2.42 -6.48
C LYS A 34 -11.23 -1.07 -5.87
N ILE A 35 -9.95 -0.83 -5.65
CA ILE A 35 -9.42 0.42 -5.09
C ILE A 35 -8.75 1.19 -6.23
N PHE A 36 -9.06 2.48 -6.32
CA PHE A 36 -8.46 3.41 -7.26
C PHE A 36 -7.54 4.36 -6.51
N PHE A 37 -6.32 4.51 -7.00
CA PHE A 37 -5.28 5.35 -6.41
C PHE A 37 -5.00 6.57 -7.30
N ASP A 38 -4.64 7.68 -6.67
CA ASP A 38 -4.35 8.95 -7.34
C ASP A 38 -3.08 8.91 -8.22
N ASP A 39 -2.18 7.96 -7.97
CA ASP A 39 -0.98 7.72 -8.78
C ASP A 39 -1.25 6.93 -10.07
N GLY A 40 -2.52 6.71 -10.41
CA GLY A 40 -2.98 6.01 -11.61
C GLY A 40 -3.08 4.49 -11.44
N HIS A 41 -2.76 3.93 -10.26
CA HIS A 41 -2.91 2.50 -10.01
C HIS A 41 -4.38 2.13 -9.83
N ASN A 42 -5.02 1.59 -10.88
CA ASN A 42 -6.47 1.35 -10.88
C ASN A 42 -6.85 -0.08 -11.29
N SER A 43 -5.97 -1.04 -11.02
CA SER A 43 -6.11 -2.42 -11.53
C SER A 43 -6.21 -3.51 -10.47
N GLY A 44 -6.05 -3.16 -9.19
CA GLY A 44 -6.11 -4.11 -8.09
C GLY A 44 -7.54 -4.56 -7.77
N LEU A 45 -7.72 -5.86 -7.59
CA LEU A 45 -8.91 -6.46 -6.96
C LEU A 45 -8.50 -7.04 -5.61
N TYR A 46 -9.29 -6.71 -4.59
CA TYR A 46 -9.02 -7.04 -3.20
C TYR A 46 -10.22 -7.79 -2.64
N ASP A 47 -10.09 -9.11 -2.53
CA ASP A 47 -11.11 -9.93 -1.87
C ASP A 47 -11.07 -9.76 -0.35
N TRP A 48 -12.16 -10.15 0.31
CA TRP A 48 -12.30 -9.96 1.76
C TRP A 48 -11.28 -10.75 2.57
N GLY A 49 -10.91 -11.95 2.12
CA GLY A 49 -9.91 -12.79 2.78
C GLY A 49 -8.54 -12.12 2.77
N PHE A 50 -8.15 -11.55 1.63
CA PHE A 50 -6.91 -10.81 1.48
C PHE A 50 -6.88 -9.54 2.33
N LEU A 51 -7.95 -8.73 2.31
CA LEU A 51 -8.03 -7.53 3.14
C LEU A 51 -7.97 -7.87 4.64
N TYR A 52 -8.62 -8.96 5.04
CA TYR A 52 -8.57 -9.44 6.42
C TYR A 52 -7.16 -9.89 6.82
N ASP A 53 -6.46 -10.64 5.95
CA ASP A 53 -5.07 -11.05 6.19
C ASP A 53 -4.13 -9.84 6.32
N LEU A 54 -4.24 -8.87 5.41
CA LEU A 54 -3.48 -7.61 5.46
C LEU A 54 -3.70 -6.86 6.78
N GLY A 55 -4.94 -6.77 7.26
CA GLY A 55 -5.25 -6.14 8.54
C GLY A 55 -4.68 -6.91 9.73
N ARG A 56 -4.87 -8.23 9.74
CA ARG A 56 -4.40 -9.12 10.83
C ARG A 56 -2.88 -9.19 10.95
N LYS A 57 -2.16 -9.06 9.84
CA LYS A 57 -0.70 -9.15 9.75
C LYS A 57 -0.05 -7.80 9.41
N GLN A 58 -0.76 -6.70 9.62
CA GLN A 58 -0.31 -5.36 9.24
C GLN A 58 1.10 -5.07 9.76
N SER A 59 1.37 -5.34 11.04
CA SER A 59 2.67 -5.06 11.66
C SER A 59 3.80 -5.89 11.05
N ILE A 60 3.53 -7.16 10.73
CA ILE A 60 4.51 -8.07 10.12
C ILE A 60 4.85 -7.59 8.71
N HIS A 61 3.85 -7.35 7.87
CA HIS A 61 4.06 -6.86 6.51
C HIS A 61 4.71 -5.47 6.48
N TRP A 62 4.34 -4.62 7.43
CA TRP A 62 4.92 -3.29 7.54
C TRP A 62 6.40 -3.32 7.90
N ASN A 63 6.77 -4.11 8.89
CA ASN A 63 8.17 -4.24 9.30
C ASN A 63 9.03 -4.88 8.20
N ASP A 64 8.52 -5.91 7.51
CA ASP A 64 9.20 -6.50 6.34
C ASP A 64 9.44 -5.44 5.24
N TYR A 65 8.42 -4.64 4.92
CA TYR A 65 8.55 -3.56 3.95
C TYR A 65 9.61 -2.52 4.36
N LEU A 66 9.61 -2.08 5.63
CA LEU A 66 10.60 -1.12 6.13
C LEU A 66 12.03 -1.69 6.13
N GLN A 67 12.20 -2.96 6.47
CA GLN A 67 13.49 -3.64 6.40
C GLN A 67 14.01 -3.67 4.95
N ARG A 68 13.16 -4.07 4.00
CA ARG A 68 13.51 -4.12 2.57
C ARG A 68 13.83 -2.73 2.01
N LEU A 69 13.15 -1.68 2.47
CA LEU A 69 13.53 -0.30 2.13
C LEU A 69 14.94 0.04 2.63
N ALA A 70 15.23 -0.24 3.90
CA ALA A 70 16.52 0.05 4.50
C ALA A 70 17.68 -0.71 3.81
N GLU A 71 17.48 -1.99 3.51
CA GLU A 71 18.43 -2.82 2.75
C GLU A 71 18.67 -2.28 1.34
N ALA A 72 17.67 -1.66 0.72
CA ALA A 72 17.78 -0.99 -0.57
C ALA A 72 18.31 0.46 -0.49
N GLY A 73 18.68 0.95 0.70
CA GLY A 73 19.17 2.33 0.90
C GLY A 73 18.08 3.40 0.87
N HIS A 74 16.81 3.01 0.99
CA HIS A 74 15.67 3.93 1.04
C HIS A 74 15.13 4.07 2.47
N THR A 75 14.60 5.25 2.79
CA THR A 75 13.87 5.50 4.03
C THR A 75 12.48 6.02 3.70
N ARG A 76 11.44 5.42 4.32
CA ARG A 76 10.08 5.92 4.16
C ARG A 76 9.95 7.29 4.84
N LYS A 77 9.47 8.28 4.09
CA LYS A 77 9.12 9.60 4.62
C LYS A 77 7.69 9.60 5.18
N ALA A 78 7.43 10.49 6.13
CA ALA A 78 6.06 10.83 6.47
C ALA A 78 5.36 11.44 5.23
N PRO A 79 4.06 11.19 5.04
CA PRO A 79 3.30 11.89 4.01
C PRO A 79 3.28 13.40 4.26
N ALA A 80 3.18 14.18 3.20
CA ALA A 80 3.24 15.65 3.26
C ALA A 80 2.20 16.25 4.20
N TRP A 81 1.00 15.67 4.26
CA TRP A 81 -0.08 16.15 5.14
C TRP A 81 0.24 15.99 6.64
N GLN A 82 1.07 15.02 7.04
CA GLN A 82 1.50 14.89 8.44
C GLN A 82 2.55 15.93 8.82
N THR A 83 3.37 16.36 7.85
CA THR A 83 4.43 17.35 8.11
C THR A 83 3.90 18.77 8.22
N THR A 84 2.79 19.09 7.54
CA THR A 84 2.13 20.41 7.63
C THR A 84 1.45 20.66 8.98
N ASP A 85 0.93 19.61 9.62
CA ASP A 85 0.23 19.73 10.91
C ASP A 85 1.20 19.97 12.08
N SER A 86 2.50 19.74 11.89
CA SER A 86 3.53 19.94 12.93
C SER A 86 4.26 21.30 12.84
N ALA A 87 3.93 22.13 11.84
CA ALA A 87 4.60 23.42 11.59
C ALA A 87 3.74 24.65 11.93
N THR A 88 2.57 24.44 12.57
CA THR A 88 1.62 25.51 12.94
C THR A 88 1.37 25.63 14.45
N ASP A 89 2.18 24.98 15.29
CA ASP A 89 2.23 25.20 16.75
C ASP A 89 3.47 26.01 17.16
#